data_AF-A0A9E5ZP09-F1
#
_entry.id   AF-A0A9E5ZP09-F1
#
_cell.length_a   1.000
_cell.length_b   1.000
_cell.length_c   1.000
_cell.angle_alpha   90.00
_cell.angle_beta   90.00
_cell.angle_gamma   90.00
#
_symmetry.space_group_name_H-M   'P 1'
#
loop_
_entity.id
_entity.type
_entity.pdbx_description
1 polymer ?
#
loop_
_entity_poly.entity_id
_entity_poly.type
_entity_poly.pdbx_seq_one_letter_code
_entity_poly.pdbx_strand_id
1 'polypeptide(L)'
;HELSDGIVALPGGFGTLEELFEMLTWAQLGLHKKPIGILNINGFYDDLLSFIEVMIEKELLKHSYKQLLLVANTAEELLEKMNGFQPLPVPKWMNKDQT
;
A
#
# COMPACT_ATOMS: atom_id res chain seq x y z
N HIS A 1 -11.00 -8.26 -5.12
CA HIS A 1 -9.85 -8.65 -4.27
C HIS A 1 -9.83 -10.11 -3.81
N GLU A 2 -10.95 -10.84 -3.75
CA GLU A 2 -10.96 -12.18 -3.11
C GLU A 2 -10.05 -13.22 -3.79
N LEU A 3 -9.85 -13.10 -5.11
CA LEU A 3 -9.09 -14.08 -5.91
C LEU A 3 -7.59 -13.75 -6.10
N SER A 4 -7.10 -12.61 -5.59
CA SER A 4 -5.69 -12.20 -5.78
C SER A 4 -4.87 -12.38 -4.52
N ASP A 5 -3.58 -12.68 -4.65
CA ASP A 5 -2.65 -12.77 -3.51
C ASP A 5 -1.88 -11.46 -3.26
N GLY A 6 -1.99 -10.51 -4.17
CA GLY A 6 -1.36 -9.19 -4.10
C GLY A 6 -2.03 -8.19 -5.05
N ILE A 7 -1.65 -6.93 -4.93
CA ILE A 7 -2.07 -5.85 -5.82
C ILE A 7 -0.83 -5.12 -6.35
N VAL A 8 -0.83 -4.79 -7.64
CA VAL A 8 0.20 -3.95 -8.26
C VAL A 8 -0.48 -2.82 -9.04
N ALA A 9 -0.12 -1.58 -8.73
CA ALA A 9 -0.49 -0.40 -9.50
C ALA A 9 0.61 -0.09 -10.52
N LEU A 10 0.21 -0.06 -11.80
CA LEU A 10 1.00 0.47 -12.91
C LEU A 10 0.63 1.94 -13.14
N PRO A 11 1.47 2.74 -13.84
CA PRO A 11 1.13 4.13 -14.17
C PRO A 11 -0.30 4.28 -14.71
N GLY A 12 -1.07 5.14 -14.05
CA GLY A 12 -2.50 5.28 -14.30
C GLY A 12 -3.07 6.57 -13.73
N GLY A 13 -4.32 6.86 -14.09
CA GLY A 13 -5.04 8.05 -13.65
C GLY A 13 -5.86 7.82 -12.38
N PHE A 14 -6.96 8.58 -12.24
CA PHE A 14 -7.79 8.56 -11.03
C PHE A 14 -8.33 7.18 -10.65
N GLY A 15 -8.77 6.37 -11.62
CA GLY A 15 -9.28 5.03 -11.32
C GLY A 15 -8.23 4.15 -10.64
N THR A 16 -7.00 4.13 -11.16
CA THR A 16 -5.90 3.38 -10.56
C THR A 16 -5.53 3.89 -9.16
N LEU A 17 -5.55 5.20 -8.96
CA LEU A 17 -5.26 5.79 -7.65
C LEU A 17 -6.35 5.48 -6.63
N GLU A 18 -7.62 5.53 -7.05
CA GLU A 18 -8.76 5.20 -6.21
C GLU A 18 -8.68 3.74 -5.71
N GLU A 19 -8.48 2.78 -6.62
CA GLU A 19 -8.30 1.37 -6.26
C GLU A 19 -7.07 1.14 -5.35
N LEU A 20 -5.95 1.83 -5.64
CA LEU A 20 -4.73 1.75 -4.82
C LEU A 20 -4.98 2.22 -3.38
N PHE A 21 -5.61 3.38 -3.21
CA PHE A 21 -5.87 3.96 -1.90
C PHE A 21 -6.95 3.19 -1.12
N GLU A 22 -7.93 2.59 -1.81
CA GLU A 22 -8.87 1.67 -1.19
C GLU A 22 -8.14 0.48 -0.55
N MET A 23 -7.23 -0.16 -1.30
CA MET A 23 -6.45 -1.29 -0.78
C MET A 23 -5.53 -0.91 0.37
N LEU A 24 -4.87 0.24 0.29
CA LEU A 24 -4.04 0.74 1.39
C LEU A 24 -4.89 0.97 2.65
N THR A 25 -6.10 1.50 2.48
CA THR A 25 -7.04 1.74 3.58
C THR A 25 -7.48 0.41 4.22
N TRP A 26 -7.80 -0.61 3.42
CA TRP A 26 -8.18 -1.92 3.93
C TRP A 26 -7.03 -2.64 4.64
N ALA A 27 -5.80 -2.53 4.11
CA ALA A 27 -4.61 -3.06 4.76
C ALA A 27 -4.37 -2.38 6.12
N GLN A 28 -4.55 -1.06 6.21
CA GLN A 28 -4.45 -0.29 7.45
C GLN A 28 -5.51 -0.71 8.48
N LEU A 29 -6.72 -1.04 8.02
CA LEU A 29 -7.81 -1.59 8.83
C LEU A 29 -7.67 -3.10 9.10
N GLY A 30 -6.59 -3.74 8.63
CA GLY A 30 -6.37 -5.17 8.83
C GLY A 30 -7.39 -6.09 8.15
N LEU A 31 -8.17 -5.57 7.20
CA LEU A 31 -9.19 -6.33 6.46
C LEU A 31 -8.56 -7.33 5.48
N HIS A 32 -7.30 -7.11 5.10
CA HIS A 32 -6.48 -8.09 4.41
C HIS A 32 -5.01 -7.97 4.79
N LYS A 33 -4.22 -8.94 4.34
CA LYS A 33 -2.77 -9.06 4.59
C LYS A 33 -1.94 -9.13 3.30
N LYS A 34 -2.56 -8.85 2.16
CA LYS A 34 -1.97 -8.91 0.83
C LYS A 34 -0.97 -7.77 0.63
N PRO A 35 0.21 -8.00 0.01
CA PRO A 35 1.14 -6.95 -0.38
C PRO A 35 0.51 -6.04 -1.45
N ILE A 36 0.81 -4.74 -1.35
CA ILE A 36 0.40 -3.71 -2.30
C ILE A 36 1.67 -3.08 -2.87
N GLY A 37 1.81 -3.12 -4.19
CA GLY A 37 2.99 -2.64 -4.91
C GLY A 37 2.68 -1.53 -5.90
N ILE A 38 3.62 -0.61 -6.10
CA ILE A 38 3.69 0.30 -7.23
C ILE A 38 4.91 -0.08 -8.08
N LEU A 39 4.70 -0.18 -9.39
CA LEU A 39 5.78 -0.21 -10.36
C LEU A 39 6.04 1.22 -10.86
N ASN A 40 7.08 1.86 -10.33
CA ASN A 40 7.40 3.28 -10.57
C ASN A 40 8.20 3.48 -11.88
N ILE A 41 7.57 3.17 -13.01
CA ILE A 41 8.20 3.27 -14.33
C ILE A 41 8.58 4.73 -14.60
N ASN A 42 9.86 4.96 -14.88
CA ASN A 42 10.42 6.29 -15.20
C ASN A 42 10.08 7.39 -14.19
N GLY A 43 9.89 7.04 -12.91
CA GLY A 43 9.57 8.01 -11.86
C GLY A 43 8.14 8.55 -11.92
N PHE A 44 7.20 7.89 -12.61
CA PHE A 44 5.81 8.35 -12.76
C PHE A 44 5.13 8.67 -11.41
N TYR A 45 5.45 7.94 -10.36
CA TYR A 45 4.87 8.10 -9.02
C TYR A 45 5.74 8.89 -8.04
N ASP A 46 6.86 9.50 -8.46
CA ASP A 46 7.77 10.23 -7.56
C ASP A 46 7.06 11.35 -6.78
N ASP A 47 6.18 12.10 -7.46
CA ASP A 47 5.39 13.15 -6.82
C ASP A 47 4.34 12.60 -5.85
N LEU A 48 3.73 11.45 -6.18
CA LEU A 48 2.79 10.77 -5.30
C LEU A 48 3.50 10.28 -4.03
N LEU A 49 4.68 9.69 -4.18
CA LEU A 49 5.50 9.22 -3.06
C LEU A 49 5.94 10.39 -2.18
N SER A 50 6.34 11.50 -2.80
CA SER A 50 6.64 12.75 -2.09
C SER A 50 5.43 13.28 -1.31
N PHE A 51 4.23 13.20 -1.89
CA PHE A 51 3.01 13.59 -1.21
C PHE A 51 2.68 12.68 -0.02
N ILE A 52 2.95 11.38 -0.11
CA ILE A 52 2.81 10.45 1.01
C ILE A 52 3.77 10.82 2.15
N GLU A 53 5.01 11.23 1.85
CA GLU A 53 5.93 11.74 2.90
C GLU A 53 5.35 12.98 3.59
N VAL A 54 4.76 13.91 2.83
CA VAL A 54 4.06 15.08 3.42
C VAL A 54 2.93 14.64 4.34
N MET A 55 2.14 13.63 3.98
CA MET A 55 1.10 13.10 4.88
C MET A 55 1.67 12.57 6.19
N ILE A 56 2.85 11.95 6.15
CA ILE A 56 3.56 11.46 7.34
C ILE A 56 4.04 12.64 8.20
N GLU A 57 4.68 13.64 7.58
CA GLU A 57 5.16 14.84 8.26
C GLU A 57 4.03 15.64 8.92
N LYS A 58 2.83 15.63 8.31
CA LYS A 58 1.62 16.28 8.83
C LYS A 58 0.85 15.41 9.82
N GLU A 59 1.40 14.27 10.22
CA GLU A 59 0.79 13.31 11.16
C GLU A 59 -0.58 12.75 10.70
N LEU A 60 -0.89 12.86 9.41
CA LEU A 60 -2.09 12.26 8.81
C LEU A 60 -1.89 10.76 8.51
N LEU A 61 -0.64 10.35 8.31
CA LEU A 61 -0.25 8.95 8.14
C LEU A 61 0.83 8.58 9.16
N LYS A 62 0.67 7.46 9.86
CA LYS A 62 1.74 6.97 10.75
C LYS A 62 2.90 6.46 9.91
N HIS A 63 4.12 6.75 10.35
CA HIS A 63 5.33 6.30 9.66
C HIS A 63 5.37 4.77 9.45
N SER A 64 4.83 3.99 10.40
CA SER A 64 4.72 2.53 10.28
C SER A 64 3.88 2.07 9.08
N TYR A 65 2.91 2.87 8.62
CA TYR A 65 2.07 2.52 7.47
C TYR A 65 2.76 2.70 6.13
N LYS A 66 3.93 3.35 6.08
CA LYS A 66 4.76 3.43 4.87
C LYS A 66 5.14 2.04 4.34
N GLN A 67 5.31 1.06 5.23
CA GLN A 67 5.66 -0.31 4.85
C GLN A 67 4.52 -1.06 4.13
N LEU A 68 3.28 -0.53 4.14
CA LEU A 68 2.16 -1.12 3.42
C LEU A 68 2.28 -0.96 1.90
N LEU A 69 3.02 0.06 1.44
CA LEU A 69 3.20 0.35 0.03
C LEU A 69 4.62 -0.02 -0.40
N LEU A 70 4.73 -1.08 -1.20
CA LEU A 70 5.98 -1.51 -1.80
C LEU A 70 6.21 -0.73 -3.09
N VAL A 71 7.43 -0.27 -3.33
CA VAL A 71 7.77 0.51 -4.53
C VAL A 71 9.01 -0.11 -5.16
N ALA A 72 9.00 -0.28 -6.48
CA ALA A 72 10.14 -0.75 -7.25
C ALA A 72 10.09 -0.17 -8.67
N ASN A 73 11.23 -0.17 -9.37
CA ASN A 73 11.33 0.34 -10.74
C ASN A 73 11.27 -0.78 -11.79
N THR A 74 11.40 -2.04 -11.37
CA THR A 74 11.28 -3.22 -12.23
C THR A 74 10.28 -4.22 -11.63
N ALA A 75 9.70 -5.05 -12.50
CA ALA A 75 8.71 -6.04 -12.09
C ALA A 75 9.35 -7.12 -11.19
N GLU A 76 10.58 -7.52 -11.50
CA GLU A 76 11.34 -8.52 -10.75
C GLU A 76 11.58 -8.05 -9.31
N GLU A 77 12.08 -6.81 -9.14
CA GLU A 77 12.31 -6.23 -7.81
C GLU A 77 11.00 -6.10 -7.03
N LEU A 78 9.91 -5.71 -7.71
CA LEU A 78 8.61 -5.61 -7.06
C LEU A 78 8.11 -6.96 -6.56
N LEU A 79 8.19 -8.00 -7.39
CA LEU A 79 7.76 -9.35 -7.05
C LEU A 79 8.60 -9.94 -5.91
N GLU A 80 9.92 -9.69 -5.89
CA GLU A 80 10.77 -10.07 -4.76
C GLU A 80 10.32 -9.42 -3.45
N LYS A 81 10.06 -8.10 -3.48
CA LYS A 81 9.53 -7.36 -2.31
C LYS A 81 8.17 -7.91 -1.86
N MET A 82 7.28 -8.21 -2.80
CA MET A 82 5.95 -8.76 -2.49
C MET A 82 6.02 -10.15 -1.87
N ASN A 83 6.92 -11.02 -2.36
CA ASN A 83 7.13 -12.36 -1.79
C ASN A 83 7.71 -12.31 -0.36
N GLY A 84 8.53 -11.30 -0.06
CA GLY A 84 9.10 -11.09 1.28
C GLY A 84 8.19 -10.32 2.24
N PHE A 85 7.02 -9.85 1.79
CA PHE A 85 6.18 -8.93 2.56
C PHE A 85 5.68 -9.54 3.87
N GLN A 86 5.75 -8.75 4.95
CA GLN A 86 5.19 -9.09 6.25
C GLN A 86 4.11 -8.07 6.62
N PRO A 87 2.84 -8.50 6.81
CA PRO A 87 1.74 -7.62 7.14
C PRO A 87 1.94 -6.91 8.47
N LEU A 88 1.44 -5.68 8.58
CA LEU A 88 1.39 -4.98 9.86
C LEU A 88 0.47 -5.71 10.86
N PRO A 89 0.78 -5.66 12.16
CA PRO A 89 -0.13 -6.11 13.20
C PRO A 89 -1.45 -5.34 13.13
N VAL A 90 -2.57 -6.06 13.32
CA VAL A 90 -3.90 -5.45 13.35
C VAL A 90 -3.97 -4.45 14.51
N PRO A 91 -4.42 -3.20 14.28
CA PRO A 91 -4.58 -2.22 15.34
C PRO A 91 -5.41 -2.74 16.52
N LYS A 92 -4.87 -2.62 17.74
CA LYS A 92 -5.49 -3.14 18.99
C LYS A 92 -6.89 -2.62 19.30
N TRP A 93 -7.29 -1.49 18.70
CA TRP A 93 -8.61 -0.89 18.93
C TRP A 93 -9.72 -1.53 18.09
N MET A 94 -9.38 -2.36 17.09
CA MET A 94 -10.33 -3.26 16.44
C MET A 94 -10.39 -4.58 17.23
N ASN A 95 -10.89 -4.50 18.46
CA ASN A 95 -11.33 -5.70 19.19
C ASN A 95 -12.75 -6.06 18.73
N LYS A 96 -12.97 -7.38 18.57
CA LYS A 96 -14.11 -8.06 17.95
C LYS A 96 -15.49 -7.87 18.61
N ASP A 97 -15.67 -6.90 19.50
CA ASP A 97 -16.93 -6.72 20.24
C ASP A 97 -17.88 -5.69 19.60
N GLN A 98 -17.71 -5.42 18.30
CA GLN A 98 -18.65 -4.64 17.49
C GLN A 98 -18.96 -5.37 16.17
N THR A 99 -19.48 -6.59 16.30
CA THR A 99 -20.35 -7.24 15.30
C THR A 99 -21.53 -7.84 16.04
#